data_AF-A0A3P1CC98-F1
#
_entry.id   AF-A0A3P1CC98-F1
#
_cell.length_a   1.000
_cell.length_b   1.000
_cell.length_c   1.000
_cell.angle_alpha   90.00
_cell.angle_beta   90.00
_cell.angle_gamma   90.00
#
_symmetry.space_group_name_H-M   'P 1'
#
loop_
_entity.id
_entity.type
_entity.pdbx_description
1 polymer ?
#
loop_
_entity_poly.entity_id
_entity_poly.type
_entity_poly.pdbx_seq_one_letter_code
_entity_poly.pdbx_strand_id
1 'polypeptide(L)' 'MIAFLDTLAGTEFVFLLLFLLIPVLIPVIALIDILRSEFRQSTDKLIWVIVVLCLNIVGVLLYAMIGRNQRIE' A
#
# COMPACT_ATOMS: atom_id res chain seq x y z
N MET A 1 9.60 -26.73 28.28
CA MET A 1 9.77 -25.33 28.75
C MET A 1 10.61 -24.51 27.78
N ILE A 2 11.83 -24.95 27.40
CA ILE A 2 12.72 -24.19 26.49
C ILE A 2 12.18 -24.10 25.05
N ALA A 3 11.70 -25.22 24.48
CA ALA A 3 11.11 -25.25 23.12
C ALA A 3 9.84 -24.39 22.93
N PHE A 4 9.14 -24.07 24.03
CA PHE A 4 7.96 -23.19 24.01
C PHE A 4 8.35 -21.70 23.91
N LEU A 5 9.53 -21.33 24.44
CA LEU A 5 10.05 -19.97 24.36
C LEU A 5 10.64 -19.67 22.98
N ASP A 6 11.30 -20.66 22.35
CA ASP A 6 11.84 -20.53 20.99
C ASP A 6 10.74 -20.32 19.94
N THR A 7 9.61 -21.02 20.10
CA THR A 7 8.44 -20.84 19.22
C THR A 7 7.79 -19.48 19.40
N LEU A 8 7.71 -18.97 20.62
CA LEU A 8 7.15 -17.64 20.90
C LEU A 8 8.04 -16.54 20.27
N ALA A 9 9.35 -16.62 20.47
CA ALA A 9 10.31 -15.67 19.91
C ALA A 9 10.25 -15.63 18.37
N GLY A 10 10.22 -16.80 17.71
CA GLY A 10 10.11 -16.86 16.25
C GLY A 10 8.84 -16.21 15.68
N THR A 11 7.72 -16.33 16.41
CA THR A 11 6.43 -15.79 15.94
C THR A 11 6.40 -14.26 16.01
N GLU A 12 6.99 -13.65 17.03
CA GLU A 12 7.09 -12.19 17.17
C GLU A 12 7.87 -11.54 16.03
N PHE A 13 8.96 -12.17 15.58
CA PHE A 13 9.74 -11.69 14.43
C PHE A 13 8.93 -11.71 13.13
N VAL A 14 8.10 -12.74 12.91
CA VAL A 14 7.23 -12.82 11.73
C VAL A 14 6.18 -11.71 11.76
N PHE A 15 5.55 -11.47 12.92
CA PHE A 15 4.59 -10.38 13.07
C PHE A 15 5.23 -9.01 12.86
N LEU A 16 6.43 -8.79 13.40
CA LEU A 16 7.18 -7.54 13.21
C LEU A 16 7.54 -7.32 11.74
N LEU A 17 8.01 -8.37 11.05
CA LEU A 17 8.33 -8.31 9.63
C LEU A 17 7.08 -7.98 8.78
N LEU A 18 5.95 -8.63 9.05
CA LEU A 18 4.68 -8.31 8.37
C LEU A 18 4.23 -6.88 8.65
N PHE A 19 4.31 -6.44 9.90
CA PHE A 19 3.92 -5.09 10.29
C PHE A 19 4.78 -4.01 9.60
N LEU A 20 6.05 -4.29 9.33
CA LEU A 20 6.93 -3.38 8.59
C LEU A 20 6.72 -3.45 7.07
N LEU A 21 6.46 -4.64 6.53
CA LEU A 21 6.43 -4.87 5.08
C LEU A 21 5.08 -4.48 4.44
N ILE A 22 3.97 -4.75 5.13
CA ILE A 22 2.61 -4.42 4.67
C ILE A 22 2.44 -2.94 4.32
N PRO A 23 2.82 -1.96 5.18
CA PRO A 23 2.65 -0.54 4.89
C PRO A 23 3.49 -0.06 3.71
N VAL A 24 4.49 -0.82 3.27
CA VAL A 24 5.32 -0.50 2.09
C VAL A 24 4.79 -1.18 0.84
N LEU A 25 4.41 -2.45 0.93
CA LEU A 25 3.90 -3.21 -0.22
C LEU A 25 2.56 -2.67 -0.73
N ILE A 26 1.65 -2.28 0.16
CA ILE A 26 0.32 -1.79 -0.23
C ILE A 26 0.42 -0.51 -1.09
N PRO A 27 1.15 0.54 -0.70
CA PRO A 27 1.40 1.70 -1.55
C PRO A 27 2.07 1.37 -2.88
N VAL A 28 3.04 0.46 -2.89
CA VAL A 28 3.72 0.06 -4.14
C VAL A 28 2.74 -0.57 -5.12
N ILE A 29 1.88 -1.48 -4.67
CA ILE A 29 0.86 -2.10 -5.52
C ILE A 29 -0.11 -1.04 -6.06
N ALA A 30 -0.56 -0.11 -5.21
CA ALA A 30 -1.43 0.98 -5.63
C ALA A 30 -0.77 1.91 -6.65
N LEU A 31 0.52 2.23 -6.47
CA LEU A 31 1.29 3.02 -7.44
C LEU A 31 1.40 2.32 -8.79
N ILE A 32 1.66 1.01 -8.81
CA ILE A 32 1.69 0.24 -10.06
C ILE A 32 0.33 0.31 -10.77
N ASP A 33 -0.76 0.16 -10.02
CA ASP A 33 -2.13 0.26 -10.54
C ASP A 33 -2.45 1.67 -11.07
N ILE A 34 -2.02 2.73 -10.39
CA ILE A 34 -2.14 4.12 -10.86
C ILE A 34 -1.36 4.34 -12.16
N LEU A 35 -0.11 3.88 -12.20
CA LEU A 35 0.74 4.10 -13.39
C LEU A 35 0.21 3.36 -14.61
N ARG A 36 -0.30 2.13 -14.43
CA ARG A 36 -0.89 1.30 -15.49
C ARG A 36 -2.27 1.78 -15.93
N SER A 37 -3.04 2.43 -15.06
CA SER A 37 -4.40 2.90 -15.40
C SER A 37 -4.39 4.09 -16.34
N GLU A 38 -5.36 4.17 -17.24
CA GLU A 38 -5.61 5.37 -18.03
C GLU A 38 -6.56 6.30 -17.28
N PHE A 39 -6.15 7.56 -17.10
CA PHE A 39 -6.92 8.59 -16.43
C PHE A 39 -7.38 9.62 -17.45
N ARG A 40 -8.56 10.22 -17.23
CA ARG A 40 -9.10 11.28 -18.11
C ARG A 40 -8.13 12.44 -18.28
N GLN A 41 -7.38 12.76 -17.22
CA GLN A 41 -6.37 13.81 -17.22
C GLN A 41 -5.06 13.26 -16.67
N SER A 42 -3.95 13.61 -17.34
CA SER A 42 -2.60 13.26 -16.87
C SER A 42 -2.28 13.85 -15.49
N THR A 43 -2.91 14.99 -15.16
CA THR A 43 -2.77 15.64 -13.84
C THR A 43 -3.36 14.78 -12.72
N ASP A 44 -4.51 14.14 -12.93
CA ASP A 44 -5.15 13.27 -11.92
C ASP A 44 -4.25 12.08 -11.58
N LYS A 45 -3.61 11.49 -12.59
CA LYS A 45 -2.62 10.42 -12.39
C LYS A 45 -1.49 10.89 -11.47
N LEU A 46 -0.91 12.06 -11.74
CA LEU A 46 0.18 12.61 -10.91
C LEU A 46 -0.28 12.96 -9.49
N ILE A 47 -1.47 13.51 -9.32
CA ILE A 47 -2.05 13.80 -7.99
C ILE A 47 -2.13 12.51 -7.18
N TRP A 48 -2.66 11.42 -7.74
CA TRP A 48 -2.77 10.15 -7.03
C TRP A 48 -1.42 9.53 -6.70
N VAL A 49 -0.43 9.63 -7.59
CA VAL A 49 0.95 9.21 -7.30
C VAL A 49 1.49 9.98 -6.08
N ILE A 50 1.35 11.31 -6.06
CA ILE A 50 1.83 12.15 -4.95
C ILE A 50 1.09 11.83 -3.65
N VAL A 51 -0.23 11.70 -3.69
CA VAL A 51 -1.07 11.38 -2.53
C VAL A 51 -0.69 10.03 -1.93
N VAL A 52 -0.53 8.99 -2.75
CA VAL A 52 -0.11 7.66 -2.27
C VAL A 52 1.32 7.68 -1.72
N LEU A 53 2.23 8.41 -2.36
CA LEU A 53 3.62 8.50 -1.91
C LEU A 53 3.76 9.26 -0.58
N CYS A 54 3.04 10.36 -0.39
CA CYS A 54 3.11 11.17 0.83
C CYS A 54 2.32 10.57 2.00
N LEU A 55 1.16 9.95 1.73
CA LEU A 55 0.24 9.48 2.78
C LEU A 55 0.29 7.95 2.97
N ASN A 56 1.12 7.21 2.22
CA ASN A 56 1.25 5.75 2.28
C ASN A 56 -0.11 5.04 2.31
N ILE A 57 -0.41 4.25 3.35
CA ILE A 57 -1.66 3.50 3.48
C ILE A 57 -2.89 4.41 3.36
N VAL A 58 -2.86 5.60 3.98
CA VAL A 58 -3.99 6.54 3.91
C VAL A 58 -4.19 7.04 2.49
N GLY A 59 -3.09 7.28 1.77
CA GLY A 59 -3.14 7.66 0.36
C GLY A 59 -3.73 6.57 -0.53
N VAL A 60 -3.39 5.30 -0.26
CA VAL A 60 -3.99 4.14 -0.96
C VAL A 60 -5.48 4.05 -0.69
N LEU A 61 -5.92 4.27 0.55
CA LEU A 61 -7.34 4.25 0.90
C LEU A 61 -8.12 5.32 0.14
N LEU A 62 -7.60 6.55 0.10
CA LEU A 62 -8.19 7.65 -0.68
C LEU A 62 -8.23 7.32 -2.17
N TYR A 63 -7.17 6.71 -2.70
CA TYR A 63 -7.11 6.27 -4.10
C TYR A 63 -8.18 5.22 -4.41
N ALA A 64 -8.33 4.23 -3.53
CA ALA A 64 -9.30 3.15 -3.70
C ALA A 64 -10.74 3.67 -3.69
N MET A 65 -11.05 4.63 -2.82
CA MET A 65 -12.41 5.19 -2.66
C MET A 65 -12.75 6.21 -3.75
N ILE A 66 -11.82 7.13 -4.06
CA ILE A 66 -12.10 8.30 -4.90
C ILE A 66 -11.39 8.19 -6.25
N GLY A 67 -10.11 7.80 -6.23
CA GLY A 67 -9.26 7.80 -7.43
C GLY A 67 -9.64 6.78 -8.49
N ARG A 68 -10.26 5.66 -8.12
CA ARG A 68 -10.74 4.66 -9.10
C ARG A 68 -11.86 5.22 -10.00
N ASN A 69 -12.70 6.11 -9.49
CA ASN A 69 -13.82 6.69 -10.26
C ASN A 69 -13.36 7.74 -11.31
N GLN A 70 -12.09 8.13 -11.28
CA GLN A 70 -11.49 9.10 -12.21
C GLN A 70 -10.81 8.42 -13.43
N ARG A 71 -10.74 7.08 -13.43
CA ARG A 71 -10.22 6.31 -14.56
C ARG A 71 -11.18 6.41 -15.76
N ILE A 72 -10.63 6.34 -16.96
CA ILE A 72 -11.45 6.14 -18.17
C ILE A 72 -11.70 4.64 -18.29
N GLU A 73 -12.97 4.22 -18.27
CA GLU A 73 -13.34 2.89 -18.77
C GLU A 73 -13.29 2.85 -20.29
#